data_AF-A0A1K2IPR5-F1
#
_entry.id   AF-A0A1K2IPR5-F1
#
_cell.length_a   1.000
_cell.length_b   1.000
_cell.length_c   1.000
_cell.angle_alpha   90.00
_cell.angle_beta   90.00
_cell.angle_gamma   90.00
#
_symmetry.space_group_name_H-M   'P 1'
#
loop_
_entity.id
_entity.type
_entity.pdbx_description
1 polymer ?
#
loop_
_entity_poly.entity_id
_entity_poly.type
_entity_poly.pdbx_seq_one_letter_code
_entity_poly.pdbx_strand_id
1 'polypeptide(L)'
;MDKYEAFEKLKEYSKNLTLVTYDEIYDLLKNGIKFIPLPIAKLSKNAYIDRVRQNKGKTLFKHINELGYIKDKNVIDNVLSSFGRANNPHQVMFYGALETSLIDKPRLTAIAETSHIFRVSGTDCPDGEYYTVSRWETRKELLVVEVVFSEYALKNNPEIAESFENQKKLLKEHNLEEKDMAFHLDFLKFISEEFSKKVVNPEEYKISSAYTNIALLHPDVSGIIYPSVQTDYFGVNIVLPPEIVEEYVKPIICSTHIVYKKGMESLITNGENYCKDINVNRDIEWKENYREVLSTKEEVKKHLK
;
A
#
# COMPACT_ATOMS: atom_id res chain seq x y z
N MET A 1 16.59 29.47 1.82
CA MET A 1 16.88 28.17 1.24
C MET A 1 16.06 28.04 -0.02
N ASP A 2 16.70 27.79 -1.16
CA ASP A 2 15.98 27.46 -2.39
C ASP A 2 15.59 25.97 -2.42
N LYS A 3 14.82 25.55 -3.42
CA LYS A 3 14.34 24.17 -3.53
C LYS A 3 15.46 23.14 -3.74
N TYR A 4 16.57 23.54 -4.35
CA TYR A 4 17.70 22.65 -4.62
C TYR A 4 18.51 22.42 -3.34
N GLU A 5 18.80 23.50 -2.59
CA GLU A 5 19.42 23.41 -1.26
C GLU A 5 18.55 22.60 -0.29
N ALA A 6 17.24 22.79 -0.33
CA ALA A 6 16.30 22.04 0.49
C ALA A 6 16.32 20.54 0.15
N PHE A 7 16.40 20.19 -1.13
CA PHE A 7 16.46 18.80 -1.56
C PHE A 7 17.78 18.12 -1.20
N GLU A 8 18.92 18.81 -1.35
CA GLU A 8 20.20 18.26 -0.89
C GLU A 8 20.21 18.04 0.63
N LYS A 9 19.67 18.98 1.41
CA LYS A 9 19.50 18.80 2.85
C LYS A 9 18.57 17.63 3.20
N LEU A 10 17.51 17.40 2.41
CA LEU A 10 16.62 16.26 2.60
C LEU A 10 17.33 14.93 2.31
N LYS A 11 18.21 14.87 1.29
CA LYS A 11 19.07 13.71 1.03
C LYS A 11 20.10 13.48 2.15
N GLU A 12 20.57 14.54 2.81
CA GLU A 12 21.41 14.40 3.99
C GLU A 12 20.63 13.80 5.17
N TYR A 13 19.41 14.29 5.42
CA TYR A 13 18.52 13.74 6.45
C TYR A 13 18.22 12.26 6.21
N SER A 14 18.01 11.84 4.97
CA SER A 14 17.66 10.45 4.66
C SER A 14 18.75 9.42 5.02
N LYS A 15 20.01 9.87 5.21
CA LYS A 15 21.12 9.01 5.67
C LYS A 15 20.96 8.57 7.12
N ASN A 16 20.29 9.35 7.96
CA ASN A 16 19.98 8.96 9.33
C ASN A 16 18.77 9.72 9.90
N LEU A 17 17.57 9.18 9.65
CA LEU A 17 16.29 9.77 10.06
C LEU A 17 16.01 9.65 11.57
N THR A 18 16.83 8.93 12.33
CA THR A 18 16.67 8.84 13.79
C THR A 18 17.12 10.12 14.51
N LEU A 19 17.99 10.91 13.88
CA LEU A 19 18.53 12.16 14.44
C LEU A 19 17.74 13.40 14.03
N VAL A 20 16.73 13.23 13.18
CA VAL A 20 15.95 14.33 12.60
C VAL A 20 14.50 14.19 13.02
N THR A 21 13.87 15.28 13.46
CA THR A 21 12.46 15.24 13.85
C THR A 21 11.56 15.20 12.61
N TYR A 22 10.33 14.70 12.78
CA TYR A 22 9.34 14.72 11.71
C TYR A 22 9.01 16.16 11.27
N ASP A 23 8.89 17.09 12.21
CA ASP A 23 8.53 18.48 11.92
C ASP A 23 9.61 19.18 11.08
N GLU A 24 10.89 18.91 11.33
CA GLU A 24 11.98 19.42 10.48
C GLU A 24 11.89 18.90 9.04
N ILE A 25 11.57 17.62 8.86
CA ILE A 25 11.41 17.00 7.53
C ILE A 25 10.18 17.58 6.82
N TYR A 26 9.06 17.68 7.54
CA TYR A 26 7.81 18.21 7.03
C TYR A 26 7.95 19.68 6.61
N ASP A 27 8.58 20.51 7.44
CA ASP A 27 8.85 21.92 7.15
C ASP A 27 9.78 22.06 5.94
N LEU A 28 10.86 21.28 5.86
CA LEU A 28 11.78 21.29 4.74
C LEU A 28 11.10 20.93 3.40
N LEU A 29 10.27 19.89 3.42
CA LEU A 29 9.46 19.48 2.27
C LEU A 29 8.45 20.58 1.89
N LYS A 30 7.63 21.04 2.83
CA LYS A 30 6.53 21.95 2.57
C LYS A 30 6.99 23.36 2.21
N ASN A 31 7.93 23.91 2.97
CA ASN A 31 8.33 25.32 2.89
C ASN A 31 9.66 25.53 2.16
N GLY A 32 10.55 24.54 2.15
CA GLY A 32 11.83 24.58 1.44
C GLY A 32 11.68 24.29 -0.06
N ILE A 33 11.04 23.17 -0.40
CA ILE A 33 10.80 22.79 -1.81
C ILE A 33 9.67 23.62 -2.43
N LYS A 34 8.66 23.98 -1.63
CA LYS A 34 7.45 24.79 -1.98
C LYS A 34 6.52 24.18 -3.02
N PHE A 35 7.05 23.75 -4.16
CA PHE A 35 6.32 23.10 -5.24
C PHE A 35 6.73 21.64 -5.30
N ILE A 36 6.09 20.82 -4.46
CA ILE A 36 6.34 19.39 -4.45
C ILE A 36 5.69 18.78 -5.71
N PRO A 37 6.47 18.08 -6.55
CA PRO A 37 5.94 17.35 -7.69
C PRO A 37 4.93 16.29 -7.24
N LEU A 38 3.72 16.31 -7.81
CA LEU A 38 2.66 15.33 -7.53
C LEU A 38 2.26 14.62 -8.85
N PRO A 39 2.85 13.48 -9.18
CA PRO A 39 2.47 12.68 -10.35
C PRO A 39 1.09 12.09 -10.13
N ILE A 40 0.06 12.67 -10.76
CA ILE A 40 -1.33 12.25 -10.59
C ILE A 40 -1.69 11.15 -11.60
N ALA A 41 -2.36 10.11 -11.11
CA ALA A 41 -3.05 9.12 -11.91
C ALA A 41 -4.50 8.94 -11.48
N LYS A 42 -5.25 8.25 -12.34
CA LYS A 42 -6.68 8.01 -12.19
C LYS A 42 -6.94 6.58 -11.80
N LEU A 43 -7.54 6.39 -10.63
CA LEU A 43 -8.18 5.13 -10.27
C LEU A 43 -9.63 5.20 -10.70
N SER A 44 -9.97 4.45 -11.74
CA SER A 44 -11.31 4.44 -12.35
C SER A 44 -12.42 4.13 -11.34
N LYS A 45 -13.63 4.61 -11.65
CA LYS A 45 -14.85 4.15 -10.99
C LYS A 45 -15.00 2.63 -11.16
N ASN A 46 -15.52 1.96 -10.13
CA ASN A 46 -15.66 0.51 -10.04
C ASN A 46 -14.33 -0.27 -10.03
N ALA A 47 -13.21 0.41 -9.77
CA ALA A 47 -11.95 -0.27 -9.52
C ALA A 47 -12.02 -1.03 -8.20
N TYR A 48 -11.33 -2.18 -8.13
CA TYR A 48 -11.28 -3.03 -6.96
C TYR A 48 -10.00 -2.81 -6.15
N ILE A 49 -10.17 -2.80 -4.83
CA ILE A 49 -9.10 -2.71 -3.85
C ILE A 49 -9.24 -3.91 -2.91
N ASP A 50 -8.27 -4.81 -2.91
CA ASP A 50 -8.25 -5.91 -1.94
C ASP A 50 -7.48 -5.47 -0.68
N ARG A 51 -8.06 -5.71 0.48
CA ARG A 51 -7.45 -5.50 1.79
C ARG A 51 -7.49 -6.77 2.59
N VAL A 52 -6.44 -7.01 3.37
CA VAL A 52 -6.27 -8.24 4.13
C VAL A 52 -6.15 -7.95 5.62
N ARG A 53 -6.77 -8.81 6.42
CA ARG A 53 -6.52 -8.96 7.86
C ARG A 53 -6.14 -10.39 8.16
N GLN A 54 -5.10 -10.58 8.96
CA GLN A 54 -4.77 -11.90 9.50
C GLN A 54 -5.83 -12.30 10.53
N ASN A 55 -6.31 -13.55 10.45
CA ASN A 55 -7.24 -14.11 11.42
C ASN A 55 -6.48 -14.65 12.63
N LYS A 56 -7.14 -14.70 13.80
CA LYS A 56 -6.67 -15.46 14.95
C LYS A 56 -7.07 -16.92 14.77
N GLY A 57 -6.23 -17.69 14.06
CA GLY A 57 -6.56 -19.04 13.60
C GLY A 57 -7.81 -19.00 12.71
N LYS A 58 -8.78 -19.89 12.96
CA LYS A 58 -10.03 -19.95 12.19
C LYS A 58 -11.11 -18.95 12.64
N THR A 59 -10.82 -18.08 13.60
CA THR A 59 -11.80 -17.12 14.12
C THR A 59 -12.18 -16.12 13.03
N LEU A 60 -13.47 -16.01 12.73
CA LEU A 60 -13.99 -15.09 11.72
C LEU A 60 -14.21 -13.69 12.30
N PHE A 61 -14.02 -12.67 11.47
CA PHE A 61 -14.40 -11.31 11.81
C PHE A 61 -15.92 -11.20 11.86
N LYS A 62 -16.42 -10.42 12.82
CA LYS A 62 -17.86 -10.30 13.05
C LYS A 62 -18.47 -9.24 12.15
N HIS A 63 -17.77 -8.13 11.93
CA HIS A 63 -18.30 -6.98 11.20
C HIS A 63 -17.30 -6.45 10.15
N ILE A 64 -17.81 -5.91 9.04
CA ILE A 64 -16.97 -5.41 7.94
C ILE A 64 -16.05 -4.24 8.35
N ASN A 65 -16.47 -3.46 9.35
CA ASN A 65 -15.66 -2.38 9.94
C ASN A 65 -14.33 -2.89 10.51
N GLU A 66 -14.23 -4.16 10.92
CA GLU A 66 -12.97 -4.76 11.41
C GLU A 66 -11.97 -5.02 10.27
N LEU A 67 -12.49 -5.19 9.04
CA LEU A 67 -11.70 -5.46 7.84
C LEU A 67 -11.27 -4.17 7.11
N GLY A 68 -11.91 -3.04 7.41
CA GLY A 68 -11.54 -1.72 6.92
C GLY A 68 -10.33 -1.11 7.64
N TYR A 69 -10.32 0.21 7.79
CA TYR A 69 -9.32 0.91 8.60
C TYR A 69 -9.62 0.78 10.11
N ILE A 70 -8.65 1.09 10.97
CA ILE A 70 -8.79 0.92 12.42
C ILE A 70 -9.66 2.03 13.00
N LYS A 71 -10.75 1.68 13.70
CA LYS A 71 -11.67 2.64 14.34
C LYS A 71 -11.59 2.64 15.87
N ASP A 72 -10.96 1.63 16.46
CA ASP A 72 -10.84 1.52 17.92
C ASP A 72 -9.81 2.53 18.44
N LYS A 73 -10.29 3.49 19.23
CA LYS A 73 -9.46 4.56 19.80
C LYS A 73 -8.35 4.04 20.70
N ASN A 74 -8.57 2.98 21.48
CA ASN A 74 -7.52 2.43 22.32
C ASN A 74 -6.39 1.81 21.49
N VAL A 75 -6.73 1.19 20.35
CA VAL A 75 -5.74 0.65 19.41
C VAL A 75 -4.98 1.81 18.74
N ILE A 76 -5.69 2.87 18.33
CA ILE A 76 -5.07 4.06 17.74
C ILE A 76 -4.07 4.69 18.72
N ASP A 77 -4.50 4.95 19.96
CA ASP A 77 -3.71 5.69 20.94
C ASP A 77 -2.54 4.87 21.51
N ASN A 78 -2.66 3.54 21.60
CA ASN A 78 -1.66 2.70 22.29
C ASN A 78 -0.87 1.74 21.38
N VAL A 79 -1.34 1.44 20.17
CA VAL A 79 -0.71 0.45 19.28
C VAL A 79 -0.16 1.08 18.00
N LEU A 80 -0.82 2.10 17.45
CA LEU A 80 -0.34 2.80 16.25
C LEU A 80 0.74 3.83 16.62
N SER A 81 1.79 3.44 17.35
CA SER A 81 2.77 4.38 17.89
C SER A 81 4.00 4.62 16.99
N SER A 82 4.02 4.07 15.77
CA SER A 82 5.17 4.13 14.86
C SER A 82 4.78 4.68 13.49
N PHE A 83 5.74 5.29 12.79
CA PHE A 83 5.56 5.66 11.39
C PHE A 83 5.34 4.43 10.51
N GLY A 84 4.41 4.54 9.57
CA GLY A 84 4.30 3.67 8.41
C GLY A 84 4.76 4.41 7.15
N ARG A 85 4.85 3.69 6.02
CA ARG A 85 5.26 4.27 4.73
C ARG A 85 4.46 5.51 4.32
N ALA A 86 3.22 5.62 4.80
CA ALA A 86 2.29 6.67 4.38
C ALA A 86 1.44 7.21 5.55
N ASN A 87 1.87 7.01 6.79
CA ASN A 87 1.14 7.50 7.96
C ASN A 87 2.07 7.77 9.14
N ASN A 88 1.75 8.81 9.91
CA ASN A 88 2.38 9.12 11.18
C ASN A 88 1.89 8.18 12.30
N PRO A 89 2.58 8.14 13.46
CA PRO A 89 2.00 7.62 14.69
C PRO A 89 0.60 8.19 14.94
N HIS A 90 -0.32 7.34 15.33
CA HIS A 90 -1.73 7.58 15.63
C HIS A 90 -2.57 8.05 14.42
N GLN A 91 -1.96 8.18 13.24
CA GLN A 91 -2.67 8.51 12.01
C GLN A 91 -3.23 7.23 11.37
N VAL A 92 -4.55 7.18 11.28
CA VAL A 92 -5.27 6.05 10.68
C VAL A 92 -5.35 6.23 9.17
N MET A 93 -4.96 5.20 8.44
CA MET A 93 -5.12 5.12 6.99
C MET A 93 -5.69 3.77 6.57
N PHE A 94 -6.35 3.73 5.41
CA PHE A 94 -6.79 2.51 4.76
C PHE A 94 -5.73 2.06 3.76
N TYR A 95 -5.18 0.86 3.97
CA TYR A 95 -4.21 0.22 3.07
C TYR A 95 -4.87 -0.90 2.27
N GLY A 96 -4.60 -0.99 0.98
CA GLY A 96 -5.04 -2.09 0.13
C GLY A 96 -4.08 -2.34 -1.02
N ALA A 97 -4.45 -3.27 -1.88
CA ALA A 97 -3.73 -3.60 -3.10
C ALA A 97 -4.63 -3.49 -4.32
N LEU A 98 -4.02 -3.10 -5.44
CA LEU A 98 -4.64 -2.98 -6.75
C LEU A 98 -4.19 -4.12 -7.68
N GLU A 99 -4.97 -4.31 -8.74
CA GLU A 99 -4.64 -5.22 -9.83
C GLU A 99 -3.59 -4.59 -10.74
N THR A 100 -2.66 -5.40 -11.23
CA THR A 100 -1.64 -5.01 -12.20
C THR A 100 -1.58 -6.05 -13.31
N SER A 101 -0.97 -5.74 -14.46
CA SER A 101 -0.74 -6.74 -15.52
C SER A 101 0.09 -7.95 -15.06
N LEU A 102 0.91 -7.79 -14.02
CA LEU A 102 1.77 -8.85 -13.47
C LEU A 102 1.11 -9.62 -12.32
N ILE A 103 0.15 -9.00 -11.61
CA ILE A 103 -0.61 -9.61 -10.52
C ILE A 103 -2.10 -9.34 -10.74
N ASP A 104 -2.77 -10.31 -11.38
CA ASP A 104 -4.21 -10.31 -11.66
C ASP A 104 -5.09 -10.52 -10.41
N LYS A 105 -4.47 -10.88 -9.28
CA LYS A 105 -5.12 -11.18 -8.00
C LYS A 105 -4.51 -10.33 -6.90
N PRO A 106 -5.05 -9.12 -6.64
CA PRO A 106 -4.47 -8.15 -5.71
C PRO A 106 -4.31 -8.69 -4.28
N ARG A 107 -5.14 -9.67 -3.88
CA ARG A 107 -4.98 -10.43 -2.64
C ARG A 107 -3.58 -10.98 -2.40
N LEU A 108 -2.83 -11.34 -3.44
CA LEU A 108 -1.44 -11.80 -3.30
C LEU A 108 -0.58 -10.69 -2.69
N THR A 109 -0.64 -9.49 -3.26
CA THR A 109 0.07 -8.31 -2.76
C THR A 109 -0.39 -7.94 -1.36
N ALA A 110 -1.71 -7.88 -1.12
CA ALA A 110 -2.23 -7.54 0.20
C ALA A 110 -1.82 -8.55 1.29
N ILE A 111 -1.77 -9.85 0.97
CA ILE A 111 -1.28 -10.90 1.87
C ILE A 111 0.23 -10.76 2.08
N ALA A 112 1.02 -10.58 1.02
CA ALA A 112 2.47 -10.43 1.11
C ALA A 112 2.88 -9.25 2.01
N GLU A 113 2.14 -8.14 1.92
CA GLU A 113 2.35 -6.98 2.77
C GLU A 113 1.90 -7.20 4.22
N THR A 114 0.95 -8.09 4.49
CA THR A 114 0.43 -8.32 5.86
C THR A 114 1.13 -9.47 6.58
N SER A 115 1.58 -10.49 5.84
CA SER A 115 2.06 -11.74 6.40
C SER A 115 3.50 -11.64 6.89
N HIS A 116 3.74 -12.10 8.12
CA HIS A 116 5.09 -12.22 8.64
C HIS A 116 5.90 -13.30 7.93
N ILE A 117 5.23 -14.32 7.37
CA ILE A 117 5.84 -15.42 6.63
C ILE A 117 6.64 -14.90 5.42
N PHE A 118 6.12 -13.87 4.73
CA PHE A 118 6.79 -13.27 3.57
C PHE A 118 7.81 -12.20 3.96
N ARG A 119 7.65 -11.57 5.14
CA ARG A 119 8.58 -10.56 5.64
C ARG A 119 9.87 -11.14 6.22
N VAL A 120 9.80 -12.32 6.84
CA VAL A 120 10.94 -12.97 7.51
C VAL A 120 11.41 -14.17 6.70
N SER A 121 12.57 -14.03 6.06
CA SER A 121 13.18 -15.10 5.26
C SER A 121 13.41 -16.36 6.09
N GLY A 122 13.13 -17.53 5.49
CA GLY A 122 13.28 -18.84 6.15
C GLY A 122 12.13 -19.24 7.08
N THR A 123 11.05 -18.46 7.14
CA THR A 123 9.86 -18.84 7.92
C THR A 123 9.03 -19.87 7.17
N ASP A 124 8.83 -21.04 7.77
CA ASP A 124 7.94 -22.09 7.26
C ASP A 124 6.60 -22.05 7.99
N CYS A 125 5.52 -22.27 7.24
CA CYS A 125 4.16 -22.40 7.77
C CYS A 125 3.42 -23.52 7.01
N PRO A 126 3.76 -24.80 7.26
CA PRO A 126 3.16 -25.92 6.55
C PRO A 126 1.71 -26.21 6.97
N ASP A 127 1.31 -25.75 8.16
CA ASP A 127 -0.05 -25.93 8.70
C ASP A 127 -1.03 -24.83 8.26
N GLY A 128 -0.51 -23.75 7.68
CA GLY A 128 -1.28 -22.68 7.06
C GLY A 128 -1.69 -21.56 8.02
N GLU A 129 -1.59 -20.33 7.53
CA GLU A 129 -2.11 -19.14 8.20
C GLU A 129 -3.37 -18.62 7.54
N TYR A 130 -4.32 -18.22 8.37
CA TYR A 130 -5.64 -17.79 7.93
C TYR A 130 -5.70 -16.27 7.78
N TYR A 131 -6.27 -15.84 6.68
CA TYR A 131 -6.45 -14.44 6.33
C TYR A 131 -7.87 -14.21 5.85
N THR A 132 -8.41 -13.03 6.12
CA THR A 132 -9.67 -12.56 5.56
C THR A 132 -9.34 -11.47 4.57
N VAL A 133 -9.62 -11.74 3.30
CA VAL A 133 -9.54 -10.78 2.21
C VAL A 133 -10.90 -10.11 2.12
N SER A 134 -10.92 -8.78 2.10
CA SER A 134 -12.10 -7.97 1.79
C SER A 134 -11.81 -7.19 0.52
N ARG A 135 -12.75 -7.21 -0.43
CA ARG A 135 -12.69 -6.43 -1.65
C ARG A 135 -13.59 -5.22 -1.53
N TRP A 136 -13.04 -4.08 -1.91
CA TRP A 136 -13.69 -2.80 -1.87
C TRP A 136 -13.76 -2.22 -3.28
N GLU A 137 -14.86 -1.55 -3.61
CA GLU A 137 -15.13 -0.99 -4.93
C GLU A 137 -15.22 0.54 -4.84
N THR A 138 -14.52 1.23 -5.74
CA THR A 138 -14.61 2.69 -5.87
C THR A 138 -15.95 3.10 -6.49
N ARG A 139 -16.59 4.12 -5.93
CA ARG A 139 -17.90 4.63 -6.39
C ARG A 139 -17.78 5.77 -7.41
N LYS A 140 -16.59 6.37 -7.52
CA LYS A 140 -16.23 7.40 -8.50
C LYS A 140 -14.76 7.24 -8.90
N GLU A 141 -14.34 7.99 -9.92
CA GLU A 141 -12.93 8.16 -10.24
C GLU A 141 -12.23 8.87 -9.06
N LEU A 142 -11.09 8.33 -8.63
CA LEU A 142 -10.23 8.92 -7.61
C LEU A 142 -8.92 9.36 -8.26
N LEU A 143 -8.44 10.54 -7.91
CA LEU A 143 -7.11 10.99 -8.31
C LEU A 143 -6.12 10.60 -7.21
N VAL A 144 -5.09 9.86 -7.57
CA VAL A 144 -4.08 9.36 -6.64
C VAL A 144 -2.69 9.78 -7.09
N VAL A 145 -1.80 10.03 -6.14
CA VAL A 145 -0.38 10.27 -6.45
C VAL A 145 0.32 8.94 -6.65
N GLU A 146 1.06 8.81 -7.75
CA GLU A 146 1.84 7.61 -8.05
C GLU A 146 3.29 7.75 -7.58
N VAL A 147 3.71 6.89 -6.67
CA VAL A 147 5.09 6.84 -6.20
C VAL A 147 5.80 5.64 -6.83
N VAL A 148 6.09 5.74 -8.13
CA VAL A 148 6.56 4.60 -8.96
C VAL A 148 7.96 4.79 -9.57
N PHE A 149 8.71 5.79 -9.15
CA PHE A 149 9.92 6.26 -9.83
C PHE A 149 11.22 5.55 -9.41
N SER A 150 11.15 4.36 -8.79
CA SER A 150 12.39 3.68 -8.36
C SER A 150 13.07 3.04 -9.56
N GLU A 151 14.40 3.09 -9.64
CA GLU A 151 15.15 2.57 -10.80
C GLU A 151 14.85 1.09 -11.06
N TYR A 152 14.68 0.31 -9.99
CA TYR A 152 14.31 -1.09 -10.10
C TYR A 152 12.93 -1.25 -10.73
N ALA A 153 11.92 -0.51 -10.27
CA ALA A 153 10.56 -0.62 -10.79
C ALA A 153 10.48 -0.17 -12.25
N LEU A 154 11.17 0.93 -12.61
CA LEU A 154 11.27 1.42 -13.99
C LEU A 154 11.86 0.38 -14.95
N LYS A 155 12.80 -0.43 -14.47
CA LYS A 155 13.45 -1.47 -15.28
C LYS A 155 12.59 -2.73 -15.43
N ASN A 156 11.78 -3.07 -14.44
CA ASN A 156 11.14 -4.39 -14.33
C ASN A 156 9.61 -4.38 -14.47
N ASN A 157 8.96 -3.21 -14.47
CA ASN A 157 7.51 -3.08 -14.60
C ASN A 157 7.16 -2.12 -15.76
N PRO A 158 6.61 -2.65 -16.88
CA PRO A 158 6.27 -1.84 -18.06
C PRO A 158 5.28 -0.70 -17.79
N GLU A 159 4.28 -0.91 -16.93
CA GLU A 159 3.27 0.11 -16.60
C GLU A 159 3.91 1.29 -15.86
N ILE A 160 4.86 0.99 -14.98
CA ILE A 160 5.63 2.00 -14.24
C ILE A 160 6.53 2.80 -15.19
N ALA A 161 7.18 2.13 -16.14
CA ALA A 161 7.98 2.80 -17.16
C ALA A 161 7.12 3.71 -18.06
N GLU A 162 5.91 3.27 -18.42
CA GLU A 162 4.96 4.07 -19.18
C GLU A 162 4.48 5.31 -18.40
N SER A 163 4.10 5.13 -17.12
CA SER A 163 3.73 6.25 -16.25
C SER A 163 4.86 7.27 -16.16
N PHE A 164 6.10 6.83 -15.96
CA PHE A 164 7.27 7.70 -15.92
C PHE A 164 7.45 8.54 -17.18
N GLU A 165 7.32 7.92 -18.37
CA GLU A 165 7.42 8.64 -19.63
C GLU A 165 6.26 9.61 -19.85
N ASN A 166 5.05 9.29 -19.39
CA ASN A 166 3.91 10.20 -19.43
C ASN A 166 4.14 11.41 -18.52
N GLN A 167 4.70 11.22 -17.32
CA GLN A 167 5.04 12.31 -16.42
C GLN A 167 6.14 13.21 -16.99
N LYS A 168 7.16 12.64 -17.65
CA LYS A 168 8.15 13.45 -18.40
C LYS A 168 7.53 14.28 -19.52
N LYS A 169 6.57 13.74 -20.26
CA LYS A 169 5.87 14.49 -21.33
C LYS A 169 5.08 15.65 -20.73
N LEU A 170 4.33 15.41 -19.66
CA LEU A 170 3.59 16.46 -18.94
C LEU A 170 4.52 17.58 -18.46
N LEU A 171 5.68 17.26 -17.89
CA LEU A 171 6.66 18.27 -17.47
C LEU A 171 7.18 19.13 -18.63
N LYS A 172 7.40 18.53 -19.81
CA LYS A 172 7.81 19.24 -21.03
C LYS A 172 6.71 20.17 -21.54
N GLU A 173 5.46 19.75 -21.49
CA GLU A 173 4.31 20.56 -21.92
C GLU A 173 4.11 21.81 -21.06
N HIS A 174 4.56 21.78 -19.81
CA HIS A 174 4.52 22.93 -18.89
C HIS A 174 5.67 23.94 -19.11
N ASN A 175 6.52 23.77 -20.14
CA ASN A 175 7.64 24.64 -20.47
C ASN A 175 8.59 24.90 -19.28
N LEU A 176 8.80 23.91 -18.43
CA LEU A 176 9.77 24.00 -17.33
C LEU A 176 11.20 24.12 -17.90
N GLU A 177 12.04 24.90 -17.23
CA GLU A 177 13.47 24.94 -17.53
C GLU A 177 14.10 23.55 -17.33
N GLU A 178 15.15 23.23 -18.09
CA GLU A 178 15.81 21.92 -18.04
C GLU A 178 16.26 21.54 -16.61
N LYS A 179 16.80 22.52 -15.87
CA LYS A 179 17.19 22.37 -14.47
C LYS A 179 16.02 21.98 -13.57
N ASP A 180 14.84 22.52 -13.84
CA ASP A 180 13.63 22.26 -13.06
C ASP A 180 12.99 20.91 -13.39
N MET A 181 13.04 20.50 -14.65
CA MET A 181 12.65 19.14 -15.03
C MET A 181 13.59 18.11 -14.39
N ALA A 182 14.90 18.34 -14.42
CA ALA A 182 15.88 17.45 -13.79
C ALA A 182 15.62 17.32 -12.29
N PHE A 183 15.41 18.45 -11.60
CA PHE A 183 15.01 18.46 -10.19
C PHE A 183 13.74 17.65 -9.93
N HIS A 184 12.68 17.86 -10.72
CA HIS A 184 11.41 17.13 -10.55
C HIS A 184 11.61 15.62 -10.63
N LEU A 185 12.33 15.15 -11.65
CA LEU A 185 12.56 13.73 -11.87
C LEU A 185 13.44 13.13 -10.76
N ASP A 186 14.49 13.81 -10.36
CA ASP A 186 15.38 13.33 -9.30
C ASP A 186 14.69 13.32 -7.94
N PHE A 187 13.86 14.33 -7.66
CA PHE A 187 13.04 14.37 -6.46
C PHE A 187 12.03 13.21 -6.42
N LEU A 188 11.33 12.94 -7.52
CA LEU A 188 10.36 11.85 -7.57
C LEU A 188 11.02 10.47 -7.43
N LYS A 189 12.19 10.27 -8.04
CA LYS A 189 13.00 9.06 -7.85
C LYS A 189 13.38 8.89 -6.37
N PHE A 190 13.88 9.94 -5.75
CA PHE A 190 14.24 9.93 -4.34
C PHE A 190 13.05 9.56 -3.43
N ILE A 191 11.89 10.20 -3.62
CA ILE A 191 10.68 9.86 -2.85
C ILE A 191 10.29 8.39 -3.07
N SER A 192 10.39 7.89 -4.30
CA SER A 192 10.13 6.48 -4.59
C SER A 192 11.07 5.52 -3.87
N GLU A 193 12.35 5.87 -3.76
CA GLU A 193 13.33 5.11 -2.98
C GLU A 193 12.99 5.10 -1.50
N GLU A 194 12.59 6.24 -0.93
CA GLU A 194 12.11 6.33 0.46
C GLU A 194 10.87 5.45 0.71
N PHE A 195 9.94 5.39 -0.26
CA PHE A 195 8.80 4.47 -0.22
C PHE A 195 9.19 3.01 -0.41
N SER A 196 10.36 2.71 -0.95
CA SER A 196 10.81 1.35 -1.29
C SER A 196 11.77 0.74 -0.27
N LYS A 197 12.17 1.49 0.76
CA LYS A 197 13.11 0.99 1.78
C LYS A 197 12.59 -0.26 2.49
N LYS A 198 13.48 -1.22 2.70
CA LYS A 198 13.30 -2.31 3.67
C LYS A 198 13.91 -1.84 4.98
N VAL A 199 13.06 -1.38 5.90
CA VAL A 199 13.53 -0.77 7.16
C VAL A 199 13.31 -1.73 8.32
N VAL A 200 14.24 -1.69 9.27
CA VAL A 200 14.06 -2.32 10.59
C VAL A 200 13.51 -1.30 11.59
N ASN A 201 13.91 -0.04 11.44
CA ASN A 201 13.46 1.06 12.29
C ASN A 201 12.33 1.85 11.59
N PRO A 202 11.11 1.92 12.17
CA PRO A 202 10.00 2.70 11.62
C PRO A 202 10.32 4.19 11.43
N GLU A 203 11.25 4.77 12.19
CA GLU A 203 11.67 6.17 12.04
C GLU A 203 12.21 6.49 10.64
N GLU A 204 12.65 5.47 9.89
CA GLU A 204 13.09 5.62 8.51
C GLU A 204 11.95 5.93 7.52
N TYR A 205 10.68 5.88 7.95
CA TYR A 205 9.51 6.26 7.13
C TYR A 205 9.08 7.72 7.28
N LYS A 206 9.83 8.56 8.00
CA LYS A 206 9.45 9.98 8.18
C LYS A 206 9.31 10.74 6.87
N ILE A 207 10.22 10.54 5.90
CA ILE A 207 10.17 11.28 4.62
C ILE A 207 8.96 10.85 3.79
N SER A 208 8.72 9.54 3.64
CA SER A 208 7.58 9.03 2.87
C SER A 208 6.24 9.36 3.51
N SER A 209 6.17 9.33 4.84
CA SER A 209 4.99 9.80 5.60
C SER A 209 4.77 11.30 5.45
N ALA A 210 5.81 12.12 5.55
CA ALA A 210 5.70 13.58 5.38
C ALA A 210 5.27 13.95 3.96
N TYR A 211 5.85 13.31 2.94
CA TYR A 211 5.44 13.48 1.54
C TYR A 211 3.96 13.11 1.36
N THR A 212 3.53 11.97 1.90
CA THR A 212 2.11 11.55 1.88
C THR A 212 1.20 12.63 2.45
N ASN A 213 1.52 13.11 3.65
CA ASN A 213 0.69 14.10 4.34
C ASN A 213 0.64 15.43 3.61
N ILE A 214 1.71 15.83 2.91
CA ILE A 214 1.70 17.04 2.08
C ILE A 214 0.89 16.82 0.79
N ALA A 215 1.07 15.68 0.12
CA ALA A 215 0.32 15.33 -1.08
C ALA A 215 -1.20 15.33 -0.83
N LEU A 216 -1.63 14.81 0.32
CA LEU A 216 -3.03 14.77 0.74
C LEU A 216 -3.61 16.14 1.15
N LEU A 217 -2.80 17.20 1.25
CA LEU A 217 -3.33 18.56 1.40
C LEU A 217 -3.92 19.10 0.09
N HIS A 218 -3.55 18.51 -1.06
CA HIS A 218 -4.09 18.94 -2.33
C HIS A 218 -5.56 18.50 -2.43
N PRO A 219 -6.52 19.41 -2.67
CA PRO A 219 -7.96 19.14 -2.54
C PRO A 219 -8.47 18.04 -3.48
N ASP A 220 -7.81 17.85 -4.61
CA ASP A 220 -8.19 16.83 -5.60
C ASP A 220 -7.57 15.46 -5.31
N VAL A 221 -6.54 15.37 -4.47
CA VAL A 221 -5.82 14.12 -4.21
C VAL A 221 -6.58 13.28 -3.19
N SER A 222 -6.99 12.10 -3.61
CA SER A 222 -7.75 11.14 -2.80
C SER A 222 -6.87 10.09 -2.12
N GLY A 223 -5.60 9.95 -2.52
CA GLY A 223 -4.75 8.89 -2.01
C GLY A 223 -3.38 8.82 -2.67
N ILE A 224 -2.61 7.82 -2.25
CA ILE A 224 -1.28 7.51 -2.78
C ILE A 224 -1.27 6.06 -3.24
N ILE A 225 -0.65 5.78 -4.38
CA ILE A 225 -0.29 4.42 -4.78
C ILE A 225 1.23 4.27 -4.85
N TYR A 226 1.74 3.09 -4.49
CA TYR A 226 3.17 2.81 -4.51
C TYR A 226 3.42 1.31 -4.74
N PRO A 227 4.52 0.93 -5.40
CA PRO A 227 4.88 -0.47 -5.61
C PRO A 227 5.08 -1.24 -4.31
N SER A 228 4.69 -2.51 -4.32
CA SER A 228 4.91 -3.44 -3.22
C SER A 228 6.33 -4.01 -3.26
N VAL A 229 7.13 -3.66 -2.27
CA VAL A 229 8.48 -4.21 -2.07
C VAL A 229 8.44 -5.70 -1.73
N GLN A 230 7.33 -6.18 -1.14
CA GLN A 230 7.17 -7.59 -0.75
C GLN A 230 6.90 -8.51 -1.94
N THR A 231 6.48 -7.95 -3.07
CA THR A 231 6.21 -8.69 -4.31
C THR A 231 7.16 -8.27 -5.42
N ASP A 232 8.39 -7.88 -5.07
CA ASP A 232 9.42 -7.41 -6.01
C ASP A 232 8.89 -6.39 -7.03
N TYR A 233 8.08 -5.43 -6.56
CA TYR A 233 7.52 -4.31 -7.34
C TYR A 233 6.49 -4.71 -8.43
N PHE A 234 6.06 -5.98 -8.46
CA PHE A 234 5.01 -6.44 -9.39
C PHE A 234 3.60 -6.06 -8.95
N GLY A 235 3.38 -5.96 -7.63
CA GLY A 235 2.13 -5.50 -7.05
C GLY A 235 2.13 -4.01 -6.74
N VAL A 236 0.94 -3.43 -6.66
CA VAL A 236 0.74 -2.02 -6.29
C VAL A 236 -0.11 -1.94 -5.02
N ASN A 237 0.37 -1.17 -4.06
CA ASN A 237 -0.35 -0.78 -2.85
C ASN A 237 -1.09 0.54 -3.08
N ILE A 238 -2.21 0.72 -2.38
CA ILE A 238 -2.95 1.98 -2.30
C ILE A 238 -3.19 2.36 -0.84
N VAL A 239 -3.09 3.67 -0.56
CA VAL A 239 -3.41 4.27 0.74
C VAL A 239 -4.45 5.35 0.55
N LEU A 240 -5.53 5.26 1.32
CA LEU A 240 -6.63 6.23 1.32
C LEU A 240 -6.86 6.77 2.74
N PRO A 241 -7.12 8.06 2.90
CA PRO A 241 -7.66 8.62 4.14
C PRO A 241 -9.03 8.01 4.49
N PRO A 242 -9.38 7.88 5.78
CA PRO A 242 -10.69 7.39 6.23
C PRO A 242 -11.89 8.06 5.54
N GLU A 243 -11.86 9.38 5.40
CA GLU A 243 -12.93 10.19 4.80
C GLU A 243 -13.17 9.83 3.32
N ILE A 244 -12.10 9.55 2.57
CA ILE A 244 -12.19 9.11 1.17
C ILE A 244 -12.80 7.71 1.11
N VAL A 245 -12.44 6.83 2.04
CA VAL A 245 -13.02 5.48 2.10
C VAL A 245 -14.51 5.54 2.39
N GLU A 246 -14.92 6.32 3.39
CA GLU A 246 -16.32 6.42 3.81
C GLU A 246 -17.22 6.99 2.72
N GLU A 247 -16.73 7.96 1.97
CA GLU A 247 -17.53 8.63 0.94
C GLU A 247 -17.52 7.85 -0.39
N TYR A 248 -16.37 7.31 -0.79
CA TYR A 248 -16.14 6.86 -2.16
C TYR A 248 -15.77 5.40 -2.34
N VAL A 249 -15.65 4.62 -1.27
CA VAL A 249 -15.24 3.22 -1.35
C VAL A 249 -16.20 2.34 -0.56
N LYS A 250 -16.71 1.27 -1.16
CA LYS A 250 -17.63 0.35 -0.47
C LYS A 250 -17.10 -1.08 -0.44
N PRO A 251 -17.26 -1.80 0.67
CA PRO A 251 -16.96 -3.22 0.70
C PRO A 251 -18.04 -3.97 -0.10
N ILE A 252 -17.63 -4.94 -0.91
CA ILE A 252 -18.54 -5.71 -1.77
C ILE A 252 -18.52 -7.22 -1.49
N ILE A 253 -17.37 -7.79 -1.17
CA ILE A 253 -17.22 -9.21 -0.85
C ILE A 253 -16.09 -9.39 0.16
N CYS A 254 -16.19 -10.39 1.02
CA CYS A 254 -15.06 -10.87 1.81
C CYS A 254 -15.00 -12.39 1.82
N SER A 255 -13.79 -12.94 1.89
CA SER A 255 -13.58 -14.39 1.99
C SER A 255 -12.30 -14.73 2.73
N THR A 256 -12.35 -15.85 3.44
CA THR A 256 -11.18 -16.43 4.09
C THR A 256 -10.25 -17.07 3.07
N HIS A 257 -8.96 -17.04 3.34
CA HIS A 257 -7.88 -17.64 2.56
C HIS A 257 -6.85 -18.25 3.52
N ILE A 258 -6.09 -19.22 3.02
CA ILE A 258 -5.04 -19.88 3.79
C ILE A 258 -3.73 -19.78 3.03
N VAL A 259 -2.68 -19.35 3.74
CA VAL A 259 -1.32 -19.21 3.18
C VAL A 259 -0.46 -20.30 3.77
N TYR A 260 0.13 -21.11 2.91
CA TYR A 260 1.11 -22.11 3.27
C TYR A 260 2.48 -21.76 2.69
N LYS A 261 3.54 -22.07 3.43
CA LYS A 261 4.92 -21.88 2.96
C LYS A 261 5.83 -22.99 3.48
N LYS A 262 6.73 -23.46 2.62
CA LYS A 262 7.85 -24.31 3.01
C LYS A 262 9.05 -24.01 2.13
N GLY A 263 10.15 -23.54 2.71
CA GLY A 263 11.31 -23.04 2.00
C GLY A 263 10.94 -21.92 1.02
N MET A 264 11.26 -22.12 -0.26
CA MET A 264 10.95 -21.17 -1.33
C MET A 264 9.52 -21.32 -1.87
N GLU A 265 8.87 -22.47 -1.63
CA GLU A 265 7.54 -22.75 -2.13
C GLU A 265 6.46 -22.10 -1.25
N SER A 266 5.45 -21.53 -1.88
CA SER A 266 4.28 -20.97 -1.20
C SER A 266 3.00 -21.23 -1.99
N LEU A 267 1.89 -21.30 -1.26
CA LEU A 267 0.57 -21.54 -1.83
C LEU A 267 -0.48 -20.73 -1.08
N ILE A 268 -1.31 -19.99 -1.82
CA ILE A 268 -2.49 -19.30 -1.28
C ILE A 268 -3.73 -20.04 -1.76
N THR A 269 -4.52 -20.58 -0.85
CA THR A 269 -5.76 -21.29 -1.15
C THR A 269 -6.97 -20.51 -0.67
N ASN A 270 -8.15 -20.84 -1.19
CA ASN A 270 -9.39 -20.39 -0.58
C ASN A 270 -9.53 -21.03 0.81
N GLY A 271 -10.04 -20.26 1.75
CA GLY A 271 -10.50 -20.75 3.05
C GLY A 271 -11.96 -21.15 2.99
N GLU A 272 -12.48 -21.64 4.11
CA GLU A 272 -13.77 -22.30 4.17
C GLU A 272 -14.96 -21.33 4.07
N ASN A 273 -14.78 -20.02 4.26
CA ASN A 273 -15.88 -19.07 4.40
C ASN A 273 -15.81 -17.87 3.45
N TYR A 274 -16.97 -17.37 3.04
CA TYR A 274 -17.13 -16.16 2.23
C TYR A 274 -18.45 -15.42 2.52
N CYS A 275 -18.56 -14.15 2.11
CA CYS A 275 -19.77 -13.35 2.14
C CYS A 275 -19.81 -12.42 0.92
N LYS A 276 -20.84 -12.52 0.07
CA LYS A 276 -21.01 -11.74 -1.17
C LYS A 276 -21.93 -10.53 -1.04
N ASP A 277 -22.70 -10.45 0.04
CA ASP A 277 -23.78 -9.48 0.22
C ASP A 277 -23.51 -8.64 1.46
N ILE A 278 -22.44 -7.83 1.40
CA ILE A 278 -22.00 -7.05 2.56
C ILE A 278 -22.99 -5.91 2.83
N ASN A 279 -23.55 -5.90 4.04
CA ASN A 279 -24.29 -4.78 4.59
C ASN A 279 -23.48 -4.14 5.72
N VAL A 280 -23.07 -2.89 5.55
CA VAL A 280 -22.24 -2.15 6.53
C VAL A 280 -22.92 -1.89 7.87
N ASN A 281 -24.23 -2.12 7.98
CA ASN A 281 -25.01 -1.93 9.20
C ASN A 281 -25.32 -3.26 9.92
N ARG A 282 -24.80 -4.39 9.45
CA ARG A 282 -25.05 -5.72 10.01
C ARG A 282 -23.77 -6.51 10.14
N ASP A 283 -23.78 -7.49 11.04
CA ASP A 283 -22.72 -8.48 11.12
C ASP A 283 -22.59 -9.25 9.79
N ILE A 284 -21.39 -9.75 9.52
CA ILE A 284 -21.08 -10.52 8.31
C ILE A 284 -21.81 -11.86 8.38
N GLU A 285 -22.68 -12.10 7.40
CA GLU A 285 -23.34 -13.39 7.20
C GLU A 285 -22.40 -14.31 6.42
N TRP A 286 -21.54 -15.03 7.14
CA TRP A 286 -20.61 -15.99 6.57
C TRP A 286 -21.34 -17.22 6.00
N LYS A 287 -20.97 -17.59 4.77
CA LYS A 287 -21.40 -18.81 4.09
C LYS A 287 -20.19 -19.72 3.90
N GLU A 288 -20.42 -21.03 3.98
CA GLU A 288 -19.39 -22.02 3.68
C GLU A 288 -19.14 -22.11 2.16
N ASN A 289 -17.87 -22.21 1.79
CA ASN A 289 -17.44 -22.45 0.44
C ASN A 289 -17.75 -23.88 0.00
N TYR A 290 -17.92 -24.05 -1.30
CA TYR A 290 -18.06 -25.35 -1.93
C TYR A 290 -16.78 -26.16 -1.78
N ARG A 291 -16.89 -27.48 -1.55
CA ARG A 291 -15.71 -28.34 -1.33
C ARG A 291 -14.77 -28.33 -2.53
N GLU A 292 -15.30 -28.16 -3.73
CA GLU A 292 -14.58 -28.15 -4.99
C GLU A 292 -13.63 -26.95 -5.14
N VAL A 293 -13.85 -25.87 -4.39
CA VAL A 293 -12.97 -24.69 -4.41
C VAL A 293 -11.92 -24.69 -3.29
N LEU A 294 -11.96 -25.69 -2.41
CA LEU A 294 -11.03 -25.86 -1.31
C LEU A 294 -9.93 -26.83 -1.71
N SER A 295 -8.69 -26.50 -1.36
CA SER A 295 -7.56 -27.41 -1.55
C SER A 295 -7.55 -28.49 -0.47
N THR A 296 -7.30 -29.73 -0.89
CA THR A 296 -7.09 -30.88 0.00
C THR A 296 -5.70 -30.83 0.64
N LYS A 297 -5.53 -31.54 1.77
CA LYS A 297 -4.23 -31.63 2.45
C LYS A 297 -3.18 -32.29 1.56
N GLU A 298 -3.59 -33.25 0.74
CA GLU A 298 -2.75 -33.96 -0.21
C GLU A 298 -2.23 -33.02 -1.31
N GLU A 299 -3.09 -32.15 -1.86
CA GLU A 299 -2.71 -31.15 -2.86
C GLU A 299 -1.72 -30.13 -2.28
N VAL A 300 -2.01 -29.61 -1.07
CA VAL A 300 -1.12 -28.67 -0.38
C VAL A 300 0.25 -29.32 -0.14
N LYS A 301 0.28 -30.56 0.40
CA LYS A 301 1.52 -31.30 0.62
C LYS A 301 2.28 -31.58 -0.67
N LYS A 302 1.59 -31.82 -1.78
CA LYS A 302 2.23 -32.06 -3.08
C LYS A 302 2.89 -30.79 -3.61
N HIS A 303 2.27 -29.63 -3.39
CA HIS A 303 2.81 -28.33 -3.81
C HIS A 303 4.04 -27.92 -2.99
N LEU A 304 4.01 -28.11 -1.68
CA LEU A 304 5.08 -27.68 -0.76
C LEU A 304 6.25 -28.69 -0.65
N LYS A 305 6.45 -29.55 -1.63
CA LYS A 305 7.47 -30.61 -1.57
C LYS A 305 8.86 -30.12 -1.89
#